data_AF-A0A1Q7JQA2-F1
#
_entry.id   AF-A0A1Q7JQA2-F1
#
_cell.length_a   1.000
_cell.length_b   1.000
_cell.length_c   1.000
_cell.angle_alpha   90.00
_cell.angle_beta   90.00
_cell.angle_gamma   90.00
#
_symmetry.space_group_name_H-M   'P 1'
#
loop_
_entity.id
_entity.type
_entity.pdbx_description
1 polymer ?
#
loop_
_entity_poly.entity_id
_entity_poly.type
_entity_poly.pdbx_seq_one_letter_code
_entity_poly.pdbx_strand_id
1 'polypeptide(L)' 'MEVFPLVEHPGAVFAPKAQLFVVDEARRVLAGPLVVARRRAYHRAWLLGFEGITSRAAVEGWRDRFVAVAEADADD' A
#
# COMPACT_ATOMS: atom_id res chain seq x y z
N MET A 1 -1.31 -2.63 -8.30
CA MET A 1 -1.93 -1.38 -7.83
C MET A 1 -0.96 -0.23 -8.08
N GLU A 2 -1.43 0.92 -8.56
CA GLU A 2 -0.62 2.13 -8.70
C GLU A 2 -0.84 3.03 -7.47
N VAL A 3 0.24 3.54 -6.88
CA VAL A 3 0.20 4.38 -5.68
C VAL A 3 1.05 5.63 -5.89
N PHE A 4 0.49 6.79 -5.61
CA PHE A 4 1.23 8.04 -5.51
C PHE A 4 1.71 8.22 -4.07
N PRO A 5 3.02 8.23 -3.81
CA PRO A 5 3.53 8.29 -2.45
C PRO A 5 3.34 9.68 -1.86
N LEU A 6 2.98 9.72 -0.57
CA LEU A 6 2.90 10.93 0.26
C LEU A 6 4.00 10.95 1.33
N VAL A 7 5.08 10.20 1.10
CA VAL A 7 6.22 9.99 2.01
C VAL A 7 7.52 10.29 1.27
N GLU A 8 8.55 10.71 2.00
CA GLU A 8 9.85 11.07 1.42
C GLU A 8 10.62 9.87 0.84
N HIS A 9 10.52 8.71 1.48
CA HIS A 9 11.28 7.50 1.13
C HIS A 9 10.36 6.30 0.81
N PRO A 10 9.57 6.36 -0.29
CA PRO A 10 8.58 5.33 -0.60
C PRO A 10 9.18 3.95 -0.86
N GLY A 11 10.44 3.89 -1.30
CA GLY A 11 11.14 2.63 -1.51
C GLY A 11 11.37 1.84 -0.21
N ALA A 12 11.53 2.53 0.92
CA ALA A 12 11.64 1.90 2.24
C ALA A 12 10.25 1.50 2.77
N VAL A 13 9.25 2.37 2.61
CA VAL A 13 7.86 2.15 3.06
C VAL A 13 7.22 0.95 2.35
N PHE A 14 7.40 0.82 1.03
CA PHE A 14 6.80 -0.25 0.24
C PHE A 14 7.68 -1.50 0.12
N ALA A 15 8.69 -1.66 0.97
CA ALA A 15 9.60 -2.80 0.90
C ALA A 15 8.84 -4.14 0.89
N PRO A 16 9.34 -5.19 0.21
CA PRO A 16 8.74 -6.51 0.30
C PRO A 16 8.52 -6.93 1.76
N LYS A 17 7.40 -7.61 2.03
CA LYS A 17 6.88 -7.98 3.37
C LYS A 17 6.33 -6.83 4.22
N ALA A 18 6.41 -5.57 3.77
CA ALA A 18 5.69 -4.48 4.43
C ALA A 18 4.18 -4.74 4.39
N GLN A 19 3.50 -4.40 5.48
CA GLN A 19 2.05 -4.50 5.60
C GLN A 19 1.42 -3.13 5.33
N LEU A 20 0.53 -3.10 4.35
CA LEU A 20 -0.23 -1.92 3.97
C LEU A 20 -1.72 -2.13 4.21
N PHE A 21 -2.43 -1.02 4.44
CA PHE A 21 -3.87 -0.98 4.62
C PHE A 21 -4.46 0.02 3.64
N VAL A 22 -5.57 -0.34 3.01
CA VAL A 22 -6.37 0.61 2.24
C VAL A 22 -7.31 1.29 3.23
N VAL A 23 -7.33 2.61 3.23
CA VAL A 23 -8.14 3.40 4.16
C VAL A 23 -8.96 4.46 3.44
N ASP A 24 -10.06 4.89 4.07
CA ASP A 24 -10.83 6.05 3.64
C ASP A 24 -10.21 7.38 4.11
N GLU A 25 -10.84 8.50 3.76
CA GLU A 25 -10.44 9.85 4.18
C GLU A 25 -10.46 10.03 5.71
N ALA A 26 -11.28 9.28 6.43
CA ALA A 26 -11.37 9.27 7.89
C ALA A 26 -10.40 8.25 8.53
N ARG A 27 -9.44 7.71 7.76
CA ARG A 27 -8.47 6.68 8.16
C ARG A 27 -9.11 5.36 8.61
N ARG A 28 -10.36 5.08 8.24
CA ARG A 28 -10.98 3.77 8.51
C ARG A 28 -10.46 2.73 7.53
N VAL A 29 -10.13 1.55 8.03
CA VAL A 29 -9.62 0.45 7.21
C VAL A 29 -10.73 -0.12 6.33
N LEU A 30 -10.48 -0.13 5.02
CA LEU A 30 -11.33 -0.73 3.99
C LEU A 30 -10.82 -2.10 3.55
N ALA A 31 -9.49 -2.30 3.56
CA ALA A 31 -8.86 -3.58 3.25
C ALA A 31 -7.47 -3.70 3.91
N GLY A 32 -7.07 -4.93 4.22
CA GLY A 32 -5.74 -5.25 4.76
C GLY A 32 -5.82 -6.28 5.88
N PRO A 33 -4.66 -6.73 6.40
CA PRO A 33 -3.31 -6.35 5.97
C PRO A 33 -2.97 -6.87 4.57
N LEU A 34 -2.41 -6.00 3.73
CA LEU A 34 -1.91 -6.34 2.40
C LEU A 34 -0.38 -6.44 2.46
N VAL A 35 0.14 -7.65 2.27
CA VAL A 35 1.60 -7.89 2.30
C VAL A 35 2.19 -7.58 0.92
N VAL A 36 3.15 -6.66 0.86
CA VAL A 36 3.82 -6.32 -0.40
C VAL A 36 4.71 -7.49 -0.85
N ALA A 37 4.37 -8.09 -2.00
CA ALA A 37 5.18 -9.14 -2.62
C ALA A 37 6.26 -8.54 -3.54
N ARG A 38 5.90 -7.49 -4.29
CA ARG A 38 6.79 -6.83 -5.25
C ARG A 38 6.45 -5.35 -5.37
N ARG A 39 7.49 -4.55 -5.63
CA ARG A 39 7.37 -3.11 -5.87
C ARG A 39 8.20 -2.70 -7.08
N ARG A 40 7.74 -1.66 -7.79
CA ARG A 40 8.51 -1.01 -8.86
C ARG A 40 8.16 0.47 -8.91
N ALA A 41 9.17 1.34 -8.95
CA ALA A 41 8.97 2.75 -9.26
C ALA A 41 8.56 2.92 -10.73
N TYR A 42 7.56 3.77 -10.98
CA TYR A 42 7.00 4.03 -12.30
C TYR A 42 6.60 5.50 -12.43
N HIS A 43 7.43 6.30 -13.10
CA HIS A 43 7.33 7.76 -13.11
C HIS A 43 7.24 8.31 -11.67
N ARG A 44 6.20 9.09 -11.36
CA ARG A 44 5.92 9.64 -10.02
C ARG A 44 5.14 8.67 -9.10
N ALA A 45 4.82 7.48 -9.59
CA ALA A 45 4.02 6.48 -8.89
C ALA A 45 4.84 5.22 -8.56
N TRP A 46 4.21 4.32 -7.81
CA TRP A 46 4.71 3.00 -7.47
C TRP A 46 3.71 1.93 -7.87
N LEU A 47 4.20 0.92 -8.57
CA LEU A 47 3.44 -0.28 -8.88
C LEU A 47 3.68 -1.33 -7.80
N LEU A 48 2.64 -1.65 -7.04
CA LEU A 48 2.67 -2.64 -5.97
C LEU A 48 1.91 -3.90 -6.40
N GLY A 49 2.50 -5.05 -6.10
CA GLY A 49 1.86 -6.36 -6.11
C GLY A 49 1.84 -6.93 -4.70
N PHE A 50 0.73 -7.57 -4.33
CA PHE A 50 0.52 -8.11 -2.99
C PHE A 50 0.49 -9.64 -3.01
N GLU A 51 0.85 -10.27 -1.90
CA GLU A 51 0.75 -11.72 -1.75
C GLU A 51 -0.71 -12.18 -1.88
N GLY A 52 -0.93 -13.29 -2.59
CA GLY A 52 -2.27 -13.84 -2.81
C GLY A 52 -3.17 -13.06 -3.79
N ILE A 53 -2.79 -11.83 -4.18
CA ILE A 53 -3.59 -10.99 -5.08
C ILE A 53 -3.02 -11.03 -6.50
N THR A 54 -3.70 -11.78 -7.36
CA THR A 54 -3.28 -12.01 -8.75
C THR A 54 -4.22 -11.39 -9.79
N SER A 55 -5.42 -10.95 -9.39
CA SER A 55 -6.43 -10.40 -10.30
C SER A 55 -6.53 -8.88 -10.18
N ARG A 56 -6.83 -8.22 -11.31
CA ARG A 56 -7.09 -6.79 -11.36
C ARG A 56 -8.38 -6.44 -10.61
N ALA A 57 -9.44 -7.23 -10.78
CA ALA A 57 -10.73 -7.00 -10.14
C ALA A 57 -10.64 -6.88 -8.61
N ALA A 58 -9.73 -7.65 -7.97
CA ALA A 58 -9.52 -7.60 -6.54
C ALA A 58 -9.02 -6.24 -6.01
N VAL A 59 -8.38 -5.43 -6.86
CA VAL A 59 -7.81 -4.12 -6.47
C VAL A 59 -8.56 -2.93 -7.06
N GLU A 60 -9.54 -3.14 -7.93
CA GLU A 60 -10.24 -2.04 -8.60
C GLU A 60 -11.07 -1.19 -7.63
N GLY A 61 -11.66 -1.81 -6.60
CA GLY A 61 -12.42 -1.10 -5.57
C GLY A 61 -11.58 -0.18 -4.67
N TRP A 62 -10.25 -0.24 -4.77
CA TRP A 62 -9.33 0.58 -3.97
C TRP A 62 -8.78 1.79 -4.73
N ARG A 63 -9.23 1.98 -5.98
CA ARG A 63 -8.89 3.19 -6.73
C ARG A 63 -9.38 4.43 -5.96
N ASP A 64 -8.58 5.48 -6.01
CA ASP A 64 -8.85 6.76 -5.35
C ASP A 64 -8.96 6.67 -3.81
N ARG A 65 -8.41 5.61 -3.20
CA ARG A 65 -8.29 5.44 -1.75
C ARG A 65 -6.87 5.68 -1.27
N PHE A 66 -6.75 5.96 0.03
CA PHE A 66 -5.45 6.11 0.68
C PHE A 66 -4.87 4.75 1.05
N VAL A 67 -3.54 4.74 1.17
CA VAL A 67 -2.79 3.59 1.66
C VAL A 67 -2.01 4.03 2.89
N ALA A 68 -2.20 3.32 3.98
CA ALA A 68 -1.49 3.51 5.23
C ALA A 68 -0.55 2.33 5.50
N VAL A 69 0.53 2.57 6.23
CA VAL A 69 1.28 1.53 6.92
C VAL A 69 0.67 1.29 8.29
N ALA A 70 0.93 0.13 8.89
CA ALA A 70 0.75 0.00 10.34
C ALA A 70 1.58 1.11 11.00
N GLU A 71 0.99 1.85 11.94
CA GLU A 71 1.80 2.61 12.89
C GLU A 71 2.64 1.55 13.62
N ALA A 72 3.96 1.62 13.47
CA ALA A 72 4.81 0.95 14.45
C ALA A 72 4.44 1.60 15.77
N ASP A 73 4.07 0.80 16.79
CA ASP A 73 4.05 1.30 18.16
C ASP A 73 5.34 2.09 18.34
N ALA A 74 5.21 3.41 18.52
CA ALA A 74 6.32 4.28 18.85
C ALA A 74 6.64 4.01 20.32
N ASP A 75 7.14 2.81 20.59
CA ASP A 75 7.58 2.34 21.89
C ASP A 75 8.87 1.53 21.64
N ASP A 76 9.98 2.28 21.51
CA ASP A 76 11.26 2.06 22.21
C ASP A 76 12.13 3.33 22.11
#